data_AF-A0A7S8IMZ6-F1
#
_entry.id   AF-A0A7S8IMZ6-F1
#
_cell.length_a   1.000
_cell.length_b   1.000
_cell.length_c   1.000
_cell.angle_alpha   90.00
_cell.angle_beta   90.00
_cell.angle_gamma   90.00
#
_symmetry.space_group_name_H-M   'P 1'
#
loop_
_entity.id
_entity.type
_entity.pdbx_description
1 polymer ?
#
loop_
_entity_poly.entity_id
_entity_poly.type
_entity_poly.pdbx_seq_one_letter_code
_entity_poly.pdbx_strand_id
1 'polypeptide(L)'
;MSLEAAITENTAVMKDLLAATKDLLSLRTEAVEKVTAAVNAGKGKTDTAKTTETKVAEADKGQISTSPEDRKNPYEGIKEMIAGYVTEIDRPEEREARKEKVRNLLNHEKIKKPEVEKATAADHIKEDAVDVFKKNMEALKAKGAITQPAEAKSDDLDI
;
A
#
# COMPACT_ATOMS: atom_id res chain seq x y z
N MET A 1 -32.19 -22.95 11.33
CA MET A 1 -32.65 -21.64 11.79
C MET A 1 -33.92 -21.28 11.03
N SER A 2 -34.89 -20.60 11.65
CA SER A 2 -36.09 -20.14 10.94
C SER A 2 -35.76 -18.90 10.09
N LEU A 3 -36.58 -18.65 9.07
CA LEU A 3 -36.44 -17.45 8.22
C LEU A 3 -36.50 -16.17 9.06
N GLU A 4 -37.37 -16.16 10.08
CA GLU A 4 -37.55 -15.04 11.00
C GLU A 4 -36.29 -14.77 11.83
N ALA A 5 -35.64 -15.82 12.34
CA ALA A 5 -34.38 -15.70 13.06
C ALA A 5 -33.27 -15.12 12.16
N ALA A 6 -33.20 -15.57 10.92
CA ALA A 6 -32.24 -15.05 9.93
C ALA A 6 -32.49 -13.57 9.59
N ILE A 7 -33.75 -13.14 9.51
CA ILE A 7 -34.10 -11.72 9.27
C ILE A 7 -33.72 -10.86 10.47
N THR A 8 -33.98 -11.32 11.70
CA THR A 8 -33.60 -10.59 12.92
C THR A 8 -32.09 -10.44 13.05
N GLU A 9 -31.34 -11.51 12.82
CA GLU A 9 -29.88 -11.50 12.85
C GLU A 9 -29.30 -10.56 11.78
N ASN A 10 -29.81 -10.63 10.55
CA ASN A 10 -29.37 -9.76 9.47
C ASN A 10 -29.68 -8.28 9.77
N THR A 11 -30.84 -7.99 10.37
CA THR A 11 -31.20 -6.63 10.80
C THR A 11 -30.26 -6.10 11.89
N ALA A 12 -29.82 -6.95 12.82
CA ALA A 12 -28.85 -6.57 13.86
C ALA A 12 -27.49 -6.25 13.23
N VAL A 13 -26.99 -7.13 12.35
CA VAL A 13 -25.74 -6.92 11.61
C VAL A 13 -25.78 -5.62 10.79
N MET A 14 -26.91 -5.31 10.13
CA MET A 14 -27.06 -4.05 9.39
C MET A 14 -27.00 -2.82 10.30
N LYS A 15 -27.58 -2.88 11.50
CA LYS A 15 -27.52 -1.77 12.47
C LYS A 15 -26.09 -1.55 12.97
N ASP A 16 -25.38 -2.63 13.27
CA ASP A 16 -23.98 -2.56 13.72
C ASP A 16 -23.07 -2.00 12.62
N LEU A 17 -23.27 -2.43 11.37
CA LEU A 17 -22.56 -1.90 10.21
C LEU A 17 -22.82 -0.39 10.02
N LEU A 18 -24.07 0.05 10.20
CA LEU A 18 -24.44 1.46 10.10
C LEU A 18 -23.77 2.30 11.19
N ALA A 19 -23.73 1.79 12.43
CA ALA A 19 -23.07 2.45 13.55
C ALA A 19 -21.55 2.58 13.30
N ALA A 20 -20.89 1.48 12.93
CA ALA A 20 -19.46 1.48 12.60
C ALA A 20 -19.12 2.44 11.45
N THR A 21 -20.01 2.56 10.45
CA THR A 21 -19.84 3.51 9.34
C THR A 21 -19.92 4.96 9.81
N LYS A 22 -20.85 5.28 10.73
CA LYS A 22 -20.96 6.62 11.31
C LYS A 22 -19.72 6.98 12.13
N ASP A 23 -19.23 6.05 12.95
CA ASP A 23 -18.03 6.27 13.77
C ASP A 23 -16.80 6.51 12.89
N LEU A 24 -16.66 5.76 11.79
CA LEU A 24 -15.57 5.95 10.84
C LEU A 24 -15.64 7.30 10.12
N LEU A 25 -16.85 7.77 9.77
CA LEU A 25 -17.05 9.10 9.18
C LEU A 25 -16.72 10.23 10.17
N SER A 26 -17.09 10.07 11.44
CA SER A 26 -16.72 11.01 12.51
C SER A 26 -15.19 11.05 12.68
N LEU A 27 -14.53 9.91 12.78
CA LEU A 27 -13.08 9.82 12.89
C LEU A 27 -12.36 10.45 11.69
N ARG A 28 -12.89 10.25 10.47
CA ARG A 28 -12.38 10.91 9.26
C ARG A 28 -12.49 12.43 9.37
N THR A 29 -13.61 12.94 9.86
CA THR A 29 -13.84 14.38 10.01
C THR A 29 -12.87 14.97 11.02
N GLU A 30 -12.72 14.34 12.19
CA GLU A 30 -11.74 14.76 13.21
C GLU A 30 -10.29 14.73 12.71
N ALA A 31 -9.92 13.69 11.94
CA ALA A 31 -8.59 13.60 11.37
C ALA A 31 -8.33 14.72 10.34
N VAL A 32 -9.32 15.02 9.49
CA VAL A 32 -9.24 16.11 8.52
C VAL A 32 -9.13 17.46 9.23
N GLU A 33 -9.89 17.69 10.29
CA GLU A 33 -9.81 18.92 11.07
C GLU A 33 -8.43 19.10 11.73
N LYS A 34 -7.89 18.04 12.34
CA LYS A 34 -6.54 18.06 12.95
C LYS A 34 -5.44 18.34 11.92
N VAL A 35 -5.51 17.72 10.74
CA VAL A 35 -4.56 17.96 9.64
C VAL A 35 -4.70 19.39 9.12
N THR A 36 -5.92 19.87 8.91
CA THR A 36 -6.18 21.23 8.44
C THR A 36 -5.67 22.28 9.43
N ALA A 37 -5.88 22.05 10.73
CA ALA A 37 -5.37 22.91 11.80
C ALA A 37 -3.83 22.92 11.84
N ALA A 38 -3.17 21.76 11.71
CA ALA A 38 -1.71 21.66 11.67
C ALA A 38 -1.10 22.37 10.44
N VAL A 39 -1.74 22.24 9.27
CA VAL A 39 -1.32 22.92 8.03
C VAL A 39 -1.46 24.43 8.15
N ASN A 40 -2.54 24.92 8.77
CA ASN A 40 -2.75 26.35 8.96
C ASN A 40 -1.83 26.93 10.05
N ALA A 41 -1.49 26.16 11.10
CA ALA A 41 -0.54 26.57 12.13
C ALA A 41 0.91 26.69 11.61
N GLY A 42 1.28 25.92 10.58
CA GLY A 42 2.62 25.93 9.98
C GLY A 42 2.92 27.11 9.04
N LYS A 43 1.91 27.87 8.61
CA LYS A 43 2.07 29.00 7.66
C LYS A 43 2.51 30.32 8.29
N GLY A 44 2.73 30.37 9.61
CA GLY A 44 2.95 31.62 10.36
C GLY A 44 4.38 31.93 10.82
N LYS A 45 5.37 31.06 10.60
CA LYS A 45 6.76 31.33 11.03
C LYS A 45 7.78 30.78 10.04
N THR A 46 8.32 31.65 9.20
CA THR A 46 9.74 31.59 8.83
C THR A 46 10.19 32.95 8.37
N ASP A 47 10.77 33.67 9.33
CA ASP A 47 11.62 34.83 9.12
C ASP A 47 12.83 34.48 8.24
N THR A 48 13.26 35.52 7.54
CA THR A 48 14.41 35.64 6.66
C THR A 48 15.72 35.33 7.39
N ALA A 49 16.55 34.42 6.86
CA ALA A 49 18.01 34.48 7.04
C ALA A 49 18.75 33.70 5.96
N LYS A 50 19.51 34.45 5.17
CA LYS A 50 20.46 34.02 4.15
C LYS A 50 21.82 33.76 4.80
N THR A 51 22.43 32.60 4.58
CA THR A 51 23.89 32.46 4.66
C THR A 51 24.41 31.38 3.72
N THR A 52 25.57 31.70 3.17
CA THR A 52 26.26 31.17 2.00
C THR A 52 27.09 29.92 2.32
N GLU A 53 27.15 29.00 1.34
CA GLU A 53 28.22 28.03 0.98
C GLU A 53 29.10 27.38 2.07
N THR A 54 29.07 26.04 2.15
CA THR A 54 30.29 25.21 1.95
C THR A 54 29.91 23.82 1.42
N LYS A 55 30.66 23.39 0.41
CA LYS A 55 30.54 22.17 -0.39
C LYS A 55 30.93 20.92 0.43
N VAL A 56 30.02 19.96 0.56
CA VAL A 56 30.36 18.52 0.71
C VAL A 56 29.45 17.76 -0.23
N ALA A 57 30.07 17.07 -1.18
CA ALA A 57 29.39 16.21 -2.13
C ALA A 57 28.90 14.95 -1.40
N GLU A 58 27.59 14.81 -1.23
CA GLU A 58 26.98 13.54 -0.87
C GLU A 58 25.61 13.43 -1.50
N ALA A 59 25.47 12.39 -2.31
CA ALA A 59 24.27 11.71 -2.75
C ALA A 59 23.09 12.59 -3.21
N ASP A 60 22.77 12.43 -4.48
CA ASP A 60 21.49 12.67 -5.15
C ASP A 60 20.33 11.93 -4.44
N LYS A 61 20.05 12.30 -3.19
CA LYS A 61 18.80 12.04 -2.50
C LYS A 61 17.86 13.12 -3.02
N GLY A 62 17.03 12.72 -3.98
CA GLY A 62 16.04 13.56 -4.64
C GLY A 62 15.51 14.62 -3.70
N GLN A 63 15.81 15.87 -4.01
CA GLN A 63 15.31 17.01 -3.28
C GLN A 63 13.79 16.87 -3.19
N ILE A 64 13.27 16.66 -1.99
CA ILE A 64 11.84 16.79 -1.74
C ILE A 64 11.55 18.26 -2.01
N SER A 65 11.01 18.53 -3.21
CA SER A 65 10.58 19.87 -3.61
C SER A 65 9.71 20.44 -2.49
N THR A 66 10.05 21.64 -2.04
CA THR A 66 9.27 22.38 -1.03
C THR A 66 8.00 22.99 -1.63
N SER A 67 7.76 22.79 -2.93
CA SER A 67 6.52 23.16 -3.62
C SER A 67 5.40 22.16 -3.30
N PRO A 68 4.21 22.61 -2.86
CA PRO A 68 3.06 21.74 -2.58
C PRO A 68 2.65 20.85 -3.77
N GLU A 69 2.89 21.32 -5.00
CA GLU A 69 2.47 20.64 -6.23
C GLU A 69 3.43 19.54 -6.71
N ASP A 70 4.66 19.50 -6.19
CA ASP A 70 5.68 18.51 -6.56
C ASP A 70 5.84 17.39 -5.51
N ARG A 71 5.05 17.40 -4.44
CA ARG A 71 5.03 16.31 -3.46
C ARG A 71 4.38 15.07 -4.08
N LYS A 72 5.13 14.36 -4.93
CA LYS A 72 4.79 12.99 -5.34
C LYS A 72 4.65 12.16 -4.08
N ASN A 73 3.44 11.70 -3.81
CA ASN A 73 3.22 10.74 -2.75
C ASN A 73 3.99 9.46 -3.12
N PRO A 74 5.02 9.06 -2.36
CA PRO A 74 5.86 7.92 -2.74
C PRO A 74 5.02 6.63 -2.83
N TYR A 75 3.93 6.56 -2.08
CA TYR A 75 3.03 5.40 -2.03
C TYR A 75 1.97 5.37 -3.14
N GLU A 76 1.90 6.41 -3.98
CA GLU A 76 0.95 6.47 -5.09
C GLU A 76 1.17 5.32 -6.08
N GLY A 77 0.07 4.69 -6.50
CA GLY A 77 0.09 3.56 -7.44
C GLY A 77 0.48 2.20 -6.83
N ILE A 78 0.95 2.15 -5.58
CA ILE A 78 1.35 0.87 -4.94
C ILE A 78 0.14 -0.03 -4.73
N LYS A 79 -1.00 0.54 -4.31
CA LYS A 79 -2.24 -0.22 -4.07
C LYS A 79 -2.77 -0.81 -5.38
N GLU A 80 -2.77 -0.03 -6.44
CA GLU A 80 -3.18 -0.44 -7.79
C GLU A 80 -2.22 -1.49 -8.36
N MET A 81 -0.92 -1.36 -8.11
CA MET A 81 0.09 -2.33 -8.52
C MET A 81 -0.11 -3.69 -7.85
N ILE A 82 -0.39 -3.70 -6.54
CA ILE A 82 -0.70 -4.90 -5.76
C ILE A 82 -2.01 -5.53 -6.26
N ALA A 83 -3.07 -4.73 -6.39
CA ALA A 83 -4.36 -5.21 -6.85
C ALA A 83 -4.24 -5.84 -8.25
N GLY A 84 -3.61 -5.13 -9.18
CA GLY A 84 -3.37 -5.62 -10.54
C GLY A 84 -2.58 -6.91 -10.56
N TYR A 85 -1.52 -7.05 -9.75
CA TYR A 85 -0.78 -8.32 -9.66
C TYR A 85 -1.67 -9.47 -9.14
N VAL A 86 -2.45 -9.23 -8.08
CA VAL A 86 -3.29 -10.28 -7.49
C VAL A 86 -4.45 -10.69 -8.41
N THR A 87 -5.02 -9.77 -9.18
CA THR A 87 -6.19 -10.03 -10.04
C THR A 87 -5.85 -10.36 -11.49
N GLU A 88 -4.59 -10.26 -11.90
CA GLU A 88 -4.16 -10.54 -13.29
C GLU A 88 -4.43 -12.00 -13.71
N ILE A 89 -4.52 -12.94 -12.76
CA ILE A 89 -4.85 -14.34 -13.05
C ILE A 89 -6.14 -14.73 -12.31
N ASP A 90 -7.10 -15.30 -13.04
CA ASP A 90 -8.43 -15.65 -12.50
C ASP A 90 -8.45 -16.94 -11.65
N ARG A 91 -7.37 -17.74 -11.68
CA ARG A 91 -7.25 -18.99 -10.89
C ARG A 91 -7.21 -18.68 -9.38
N PRO A 92 -8.14 -19.20 -8.56
CA PRO A 92 -8.18 -18.92 -7.12
C PRO A 92 -6.89 -19.28 -6.37
N GLU A 93 -6.29 -20.43 -6.66
CA GLU A 93 -5.03 -20.89 -6.05
C GLU A 93 -3.87 -19.93 -6.35
N GLU A 94 -3.81 -19.43 -7.58
CA GLU A 94 -2.81 -18.47 -8.01
C GLU A 94 -3.00 -17.13 -7.31
N ARG A 95 -4.25 -16.68 -7.15
CA ARG A 95 -4.54 -15.43 -6.43
C ARG A 95 -4.11 -15.51 -4.97
N GLU A 96 -4.35 -16.64 -4.30
CA GLU A 96 -3.90 -16.82 -2.91
C GLU A 96 -2.37 -16.86 -2.81
N ALA A 97 -1.69 -17.58 -3.71
CA ALA A 97 -0.23 -17.58 -3.77
C ALA A 97 0.34 -16.18 -4.04
N ARG A 98 -0.29 -15.39 -4.92
CA ARG A 98 0.09 -14.01 -5.20
C ARG A 98 -0.15 -13.10 -4.00
N LYS A 99 -1.27 -13.24 -3.29
CA LYS A 99 -1.54 -12.51 -2.03
C LYS A 99 -0.50 -12.82 -0.97
N GLU A 100 -0.14 -14.10 -0.80
CA GLU A 100 0.89 -14.51 0.15
C GLU A 100 2.25 -13.94 -0.23
N LYS A 101 2.60 -13.95 -1.52
CA LYS A 101 3.86 -13.38 -1.99
C LYS A 101 3.95 -11.88 -1.73
N VAL A 102 2.88 -11.13 -1.99
CA VAL A 102 2.80 -9.69 -1.67
C VAL A 102 2.90 -9.47 -0.16
N ARG A 103 2.21 -10.29 0.66
CA ARG A 103 2.29 -10.19 2.12
C ARG A 103 3.71 -10.42 2.63
N ASN A 104 4.41 -11.42 2.09
CA ASN A 104 5.79 -11.72 2.46
C ASN A 104 6.73 -10.58 2.03
N LEU A 105 6.50 -9.99 0.85
CA LEU A 105 7.25 -8.83 0.38
C LEU A 105 7.02 -7.60 1.28
N LEU A 106 5.77 -7.31 1.64
CA LEU A 106 5.42 -6.22 2.54
C LEU A 106 6.05 -6.39 3.93
N ASN A 107 6.17 -7.63 4.42
CA ASN A 107 6.72 -7.93 5.73
C ASN A 107 8.25 -8.12 5.74
N HIS A 108 8.90 -8.01 4.59
CA HIS A 108 10.35 -8.18 4.48
C HIS A 108 11.09 -7.06 5.23
N GLU A 109 12.17 -7.38 5.94
CA GLU A 109 12.92 -6.44 6.80
C GLU A 109 13.44 -5.20 6.08
N LYS A 110 13.76 -5.34 4.78
CA LYS A 110 14.19 -4.24 3.91
C LYS A 110 13.05 -3.34 3.42
N ILE A 111 11.80 -3.75 3.62
CA ILE A 111 10.60 -3.08 3.08
C ILE A 111 9.72 -2.57 4.21
N LYS A 112 9.43 -3.39 5.22
CA LYS A 112 8.56 -3.05 6.36
C LYS A 112 9.21 -2.02 7.28
N LYS A 113 8.46 -1.00 7.72
CA LYS A 113 8.89 -0.11 8.81
C LYS A 113 9.20 -0.90 10.10
N PRO A 114 10.29 -0.60 10.83
CA PRO A 114 10.70 -1.37 12.00
C PRO A 114 9.64 -1.36 13.12
N GLU A 115 8.85 -0.29 13.21
CA GLU A 115 7.78 -0.11 14.19
C GLU A 115 6.50 -0.89 13.86
N VAL A 116 6.40 -1.44 12.65
CA VAL A 116 5.23 -2.19 12.21
C VAL A 116 5.47 -3.68 12.48
N GLU A 117 4.65 -4.27 13.34
CA GLU A 117 4.71 -5.71 13.62
C GLU A 117 4.32 -6.53 12.38
N LYS A 118 3.21 -6.17 11.74
CA LYS A 118 2.69 -6.83 10.54
C LYS A 118 2.25 -5.82 9.48
N ALA A 119 2.94 -5.83 8.34
CA ALA A 119 2.61 -5.01 7.20
C ALA A 119 1.35 -5.53 6.48
N THR A 120 0.35 -4.65 6.34
CA THR A 120 -0.93 -4.94 5.67
C THR A 120 -1.26 -3.94 4.57
N ALA A 121 -0.58 -2.79 4.53
CA ALA A 121 -0.87 -1.69 3.63
C ALA A 121 0.42 -1.00 3.14
N ALA A 122 0.29 -0.16 2.11
CA ALA A 122 1.41 0.48 1.43
C ALA A 122 2.16 1.49 2.32
N ASP A 123 1.46 2.15 3.24
CA ASP A 123 2.00 3.08 4.23
C ASP A 123 2.87 2.40 5.32
N HIS A 124 2.85 1.06 5.40
CA HIS A 124 3.74 0.27 6.26
C HIS A 124 5.13 0.04 5.62
N ILE A 125 5.33 0.45 4.37
CA ILE A 125 6.61 0.37 3.65
C ILE A 125 7.50 1.55 4.08
N LYS A 126 8.80 1.33 4.30
CA LYS A 126 9.77 2.41 4.53
C LYS A 126 9.82 3.32 3.29
N GLU A 127 9.87 4.64 3.48
CA GLU A 127 9.86 5.59 2.35
C GLU A 127 11.02 5.35 1.36
N ASP A 128 12.20 5.02 1.87
CA ASP A 128 13.40 4.68 1.08
C ASP A 128 13.32 3.29 0.40
N ALA A 129 12.40 2.43 0.84
CA ALA A 129 12.22 1.08 0.31
C ALA A 129 11.09 0.98 -0.73
N VAL A 130 10.39 2.07 -1.04
CA VAL A 130 9.29 2.08 -2.01
C VAL A 130 9.74 1.63 -3.39
N ASP A 131 10.88 2.12 -3.88
CA ASP A 131 11.40 1.72 -5.19
C ASP A 131 11.86 0.26 -5.20
N VAL A 132 12.39 -0.22 -4.08
CA VAL A 132 12.74 -1.63 -3.89
C VAL A 132 11.48 -2.51 -3.93
N PHE A 133 10.39 -2.07 -3.30
CA PHE A 133 9.11 -2.77 -3.36
C PHE A 133 8.58 -2.84 -4.80
N LYS A 134 8.55 -1.70 -5.53
CA LYS A 134 8.10 -1.63 -6.92
C LYS A 134 8.92 -2.55 -7.83
N LYS A 135 10.25 -2.53 -7.74
CA LYS A 135 11.14 -3.42 -8.51
C LYS A 135 10.88 -4.90 -8.22
N ASN A 136 10.66 -5.26 -6.95
CA ASN A 136 10.33 -6.65 -6.60
C ASN A 136 8.96 -7.08 -7.13
N MET A 137 7.96 -6.19 -7.12
CA MET A 137 6.64 -6.45 -7.71
C MET A 137 6.72 -6.65 -9.22
N GLU A 138 7.51 -5.85 -9.93
CA GLU A 138 7.76 -6.02 -11.37
C GLU A 138 8.46 -7.36 -11.65
N ALA A 139 9.46 -7.73 -10.83
CA ALA A 139 10.12 -9.03 -10.94
C ALA A 139 9.17 -10.20 -10.68
N LEU A 140 8.19 -10.04 -9.78
CA LEU A 140 7.14 -11.04 -9.55
C LEU A 140 6.17 -11.14 -10.73
N LYS A 141 5.77 -10.02 -11.31
CA LYS A 141 4.96 -9.99 -12.54
C LYS A 141 5.67 -10.67 -13.70
N ALA A 142 6.95 -10.35 -13.92
CA ALA A 142 7.77 -10.93 -14.98
C ALA A 142 7.95 -12.45 -14.84
N LYS A 143 7.88 -13.00 -13.63
CA LYS A 143 7.95 -14.45 -13.38
C LYS A 143 6.68 -15.20 -13.77
N GLY A 144 5.57 -14.52 -14.05
CA GLY A 144 4.32 -15.16 -14.47
C GLY A 144 3.59 -15.86 -13.32
N ALA A 145 2.96 -17.00 -13.59
CA ALA A 145 2.20 -17.73 -12.59
C ALA A 145 3.12 -18.43 -11.57
N ILE A 146 2.77 -18.34 -10.29
CA ILE A 146 3.49 -18.96 -9.15
C ILE A 146 3.17 -20.45 -9.04
N THR A 147 1.92 -20.82 -9.33
CA THR A 147 1.34 -22.15 -9.12
C THR A 147 1.03 -22.86 -10.43
N GLN A 148 1.54 -22.38 -11.57
CA GLN A 148 1.48 -23.19 -12.78
C GLN A 148 2.32 -24.47 -12.58
N PRO A 149 1.78 -25.66 -12.89
CA PRO A 149 2.65 -26.80 -13.11
C PRO A 149 3.58 -26.44 -14.27
N ALA A 150 4.87 -26.80 -14.16
CA ALA A 150 5.82 -26.61 -15.25
C ALA A 150 5.18 -27.08 -16.55
N GLU A 151 5.26 -26.27 -17.61
CA GLU A 151 4.84 -26.70 -18.94
C GLU A 151 5.44 -28.08 -19.16
N ALA A 152 4.58 -29.08 -19.38
CA ALA A 152 5.05 -30.33 -19.92
C ALA A 152 5.77 -29.93 -21.20
N LYS A 153 7.11 -30.03 -21.19
CA LYS A 153 7.89 -29.98 -22.42
C LYS A 153 7.14 -30.90 -23.36
N SER A 154 6.68 -30.34 -24.47
CA SER A 154 6.09 -31.09 -25.56
C SER A 154 7.01 -32.26 -25.82
N ASP A 155 6.63 -33.43 -25.29
CA ASP A 155 7.36 -34.65 -25.48
C ASP A 155 7.10 -34.98 -26.93
N ASP A 156 8.18 -34.86 -27.67
CA ASP A 156 8.37 -35.21 -29.05
C ASP A 156 7.69 -36.57 -29.31
N LEU A 157 6.48 -36.54 -29.87
CA LEU A 157 5.85 -37.69 -30.51
C LEU A 157 5.94 -37.50 -32.02
N ASP A 158 7.17 -37.44 -32.51
CA ASP A 158 7.55 -38.01 -33.80
C ASP A 158 7.69 -39.53 -33.62
N ILE A 159 6.57 -40.26 -33.57
CA ILE A 159 6.44 -41.69 -33.95
C ILE A 159 5.09 -41.91 -34.64
#